data_AF-A0A2V9QVJ8-F1
#
_entry.id   AF-A0A2V9QVJ8-F1
#
_cell.length_a   1.000
_cell.length_b   1.000
_cell.length_c   1.000
_cell.angle_alpha   90.00
_cell.angle_beta   90.00
_cell.angle_gamma   90.00
#
_symmetry.space_group_name_H-M   'P 1'
#
loop_
_entity.id
_entity.type
_entity.pdbx_description
1 polymer ?
#
loop_
_entity_poly.entity_id
_entity_poly.type
_entity_poly.pdbx_seq_one_letter_code
_entity_poly.pdbx_strand_id
1 'polypeptide(L)'
;MRKRHFVAVYTDSGCILGCNHKHKNITTAAACISQPGGYVVAVRRRKYLPLTEVEEAEFQKAMFGRAARASDSAPVGGLNPQES
;
A
#
# COMPACT_ATOMS: atom_id res chain seq x y z
N MET A 1 16.72 -23.03 4.89
CA MET A 1 15.88 -22.55 3.76
C MET A 1 15.44 -21.11 4.03
N ARG A 2 15.76 -20.12 3.18
CA ARG A 2 15.26 -18.74 3.35
C ARG A 2 13.81 -18.67 2.86
N LYS A 3 12.86 -18.44 3.76
CA LYS A 3 11.42 -18.37 3.48
C LYS A 3 11.09 -17.09 2.68
N ARG A 4 10.21 -17.22 1.69
CA ARG A 4 9.62 -16.08 0.95
C ARG A 4 8.81 -15.26 1.95
N HIS A 5 8.95 -13.94 1.90
CA HIS A 5 8.17 -13.00 2.71
C HIS A 5 7.84 -11.77 1.86
N PHE A 6 6.92 -10.95 2.32
CA PHE A 6 6.47 -9.75 1.64
C PHE A 6 6.88 -8.52 2.44
N VAL A 7 7.10 -7.42 1.73
CA VAL A 7 7.40 -6.12 2.32
C VAL A 7 6.66 -5.04 1.54
N ALA A 8 6.20 -4.01 2.25
CA ALA A 8 5.75 -2.77 1.64
C ALA A 8 6.96 -1.97 1.18
N VAL A 9 6.92 -1.43 -0.02
CA VAL A 9 7.95 -0.56 -0.58
C VAL A 9 7.32 0.70 -1.17
N TYR A 10 8.07 1.79 -1.18
CA TYR A 10 7.73 3.00 -1.93
C TYR A 10 9.01 3.58 -2.51
N THR A 11 8.85 4.38 -3.56
CA THR A 11 9.96 5.11 -4.17
C THR A 11 10.04 6.51 -3.58
N ASP A 12 11.20 6.87 -3.07
CA ASP A 12 11.49 8.23 -2.62
C ASP A 12 12.84 8.66 -3.19
N SER A 13 12.87 9.78 -3.91
CA SER A 13 14.10 10.41 -4.41
C SER A 13 15.05 9.44 -5.16
N GLY A 14 14.48 8.51 -5.95
CA GLY A 14 15.23 7.51 -6.71
C GLY A 14 15.68 6.27 -5.91
N CYS A 15 15.31 6.18 -4.64
CA CYS A 15 15.58 5.04 -3.76
C CYS A 15 14.31 4.21 -3.52
N ILE A 16 14.47 2.89 -3.40
CA ILE A 16 13.40 1.98 -2.97
C ILE A 16 13.52 1.82 -1.46
N LEU A 17 12.54 2.36 -0.73
CA LEU A 17 12.46 2.25 0.72
C LEU A 17 11.41 1.20 1.07
N GLY A 18 11.77 0.27 1.97
CA GLY A 18 10.90 -0.81 2.40
C GLY A 18 10.60 -0.77 3.89
N CYS A 19 9.47 -1.35 4.30
CA CYS A 19 9.22 -1.59 5.71
C CYS A 19 10.26 -2.58 6.28
N ASN A 20 10.61 -2.43 7.56
CA ASN A 20 11.56 -3.33 8.23
C ASN A 20 10.91 -4.66 8.68
N HIS A 21 9.62 -4.84 8.43
CA HIS A 21 8.84 -5.99 8.85
C HIS A 21 8.86 -7.10 7.80
N LYS A 22 8.97 -8.36 8.23
CA LYS A 22 8.87 -9.53 7.34
C LYS A 22 7.47 -10.10 7.41
N HIS A 23 6.66 -9.79 6.42
CA HIS A 23 5.27 -10.26 6.37
C HIS A 23 5.17 -11.63 5.71
N LYS A 24 4.31 -12.50 6.26
CA LYS A 24 3.99 -13.78 5.62
C LYS A 24 2.94 -13.63 4.52
N ASN A 25 2.08 -12.62 4.63
CA ASN A 25 0.91 -12.43 3.77
C ASN A 25 0.92 -11.02 3.18
N ILE A 26 0.33 -10.86 2.00
CA ILE A 26 0.27 -9.60 1.26
C ILE A 26 -0.60 -8.58 1.98
N THR A 27 -1.73 -8.99 2.53
CA THR A 27 -2.63 -8.13 3.32
C THR A 27 -1.91 -7.46 4.47
N THR A 28 -1.10 -8.21 5.22
CA THR A 28 -0.33 -7.67 6.34
C THR A 28 0.80 -6.74 5.89
N ALA A 29 1.38 -6.98 4.72
CA ALA A 29 2.37 -6.08 4.12
C ALA A 29 1.71 -4.80 3.61
N ALA A 30 0.54 -4.90 2.96
CA ALA A 30 -0.20 -3.78 2.43
C ALA A 30 -0.61 -2.79 3.52
N ALA A 31 -0.95 -3.28 4.71
CA ALA A 31 -1.23 -2.44 5.89
C ALA A 31 -0.03 -1.61 6.36
N CYS A 32 1.21 -1.94 5.94
CA CYS A 32 2.40 -1.14 6.24
C CYS A 32 2.67 -0.04 5.21
N ILE A 33 1.84 0.10 4.17
CA ILE A 33 1.97 1.17 3.19
C ILE A 33 1.44 2.46 3.83
N SER A 34 2.37 3.33 4.18
CA SER A 34 2.10 4.65 4.76
C SER A 34 2.34 5.80 3.78
N GLN A 35 2.81 5.49 2.57
CA GLN A 35 3.19 6.47 1.55
C GLN A 35 2.35 6.30 0.27
N PRO A 36 1.96 7.40 -0.40
CA PRO A 36 1.33 7.35 -1.72
C PRO A 36 2.23 6.62 -2.72
N GLY A 37 1.63 5.81 -3.59
CA GLY A 37 2.40 5.00 -4.56
C GLY A 37 3.17 3.83 -3.94
N GLY A 38 2.91 3.50 -2.67
CA GLY A 38 3.45 2.30 -2.06
C GLY A 38 2.90 1.02 -2.70
N TYR A 39 3.77 0.03 -2.83
CA TYR A 39 3.49 -1.27 -3.43
C TYR A 39 4.00 -2.41 -2.55
N VAL A 40 3.48 -3.63 -2.72
CA VAL A 40 3.97 -4.82 -2.01
C VAL A 40 4.83 -5.66 -2.94
N VAL A 41 6.00 -6.07 -2.48
CA VAL A 41 6.91 -6.93 -3.24
C VAL A 41 7.26 -8.18 -2.45
N ALA A 42 7.50 -9.28 -3.16
CA ALA A 42 8.01 -10.50 -2.56
C ALA A 42 9.54 -10.40 -2.40
N VAL A 43 10.06 -10.91 -1.30
CA VAL A 43 11.49 -10.97 -1.00
C VAL A 43 11.91 -12.42 -0.83
N ARG A 44 12.88 -12.84 -1.65
CA ARG A 44 13.50 -14.16 -1.53
C ARG A 44 15.00 -14.03 -1.74
N ARG A 45 15.78 -14.60 -0.81
CA ARG A 45 17.25 -14.56 -0.85
C ARG A 45 17.85 -13.14 -1.03
N ARG A 46 17.24 -12.11 -0.41
CA ARG A 46 17.62 -10.69 -0.50
C ARG A 46 17.40 -10.05 -1.89
N LYS A 47 16.60 -10.68 -2.74
CA LYS A 47 16.16 -10.11 -4.01
C LYS A 47 14.68 -9.76 -3.92
N TYR A 48 14.33 -8.59 -4.44
CA TYR A 48 12.95 -8.23 -4.73
C TYR A 48 12.47 -9.02 -5.93
N LEU A 49 11.26 -9.55 -5.82
CA LEU A 49 10.58 -10.32 -6.83
C LEU A 49 9.21 -9.70 -7.07
N PRO A 50 8.73 -9.72 -8.32
CA PRO A 50 7.36 -9.34 -8.61
C PRO A 50 6.38 -10.28 -7.91
N LEU A 51 5.20 -9.76 -7.62
CA LEU A 51 4.07 -10.59 -7.21
C LEU A 51 3.64 -11.49 -8.37
N THR A 52 3.10 -12.66 -8.04
CA THR A 52 2.36 -13.45 -9.04
C THR A 52 0.97 -12.85 -9.28
N GLU A 53 0.28 -13.25 -10.33
CA GLU A 53 -1.07 -12.76 -10.64
C GLU A 53 -2.06 -12.95 -9.48
N VAL A 54 -1.98 -14.10 -8.79
CA VAL A 54 -2.81 -14.39 -7.60
C VAL A 54 -2.48 -13.45 -6.44
N GLU A 55 -1.19 -13.21 -6.22
CA GLU A 55 -0.69 -12.32 -5.19
C GLU A 55 -1.06 -10.85 -5.46
N GLU A 56 -1.03 -10.44 -6.73
CA GLU A 56 -1.44 -9.12 -7.16
C GLU A 56 -2.95 -8.91 -7.01
N ALA A 57 -3.76 -9.92 -7.32
CA ALA A 57 -5.20 -9.90 -7.04
C ALA A 57 -5.48 -9.77 -5.53
N GLU A 58 -4.71 -10.46 -4.67
CA GLU A 58 -4.80 -10.28 -3.21
C GLU A 58 -4.41 -8.87 -2.78
N PHE A 59 -3.36 -8.29 -3.38
CA PHE A 59 -2.92 -6.93 -3.10
C PHE A 59 -4.00 -5.91 -3.49
N GLN A 60 -4.56 -6.03 -4.70
CA GLN A 60 -5.65 -5.18 -5.17
C GLN A 60 -6.88 -5.31 -4.27
N LYS A 61 -7.22 -6.53 -3.83
CA LYS A 61 -8.30 -6.75 -2.86
C LYS A 61 -7.96 -6.14 -1.48
N ALA A 62 -6.72 -6.19 -1.04
CA ALA A 62 -6.31 -5.58 0.23
C ALA A 62 -6.38 -4.04 0.18
N MET A 63 -6.02 -3.45 -0.96
CA MET A 63 -6.01 -2.00 -1.16
C MET A 63 -7.39 -1.43 -1.46
N PHE A 64 -8.15 -2.09 -2.33
CA PHE A 64 -9.39 -1.57 -2.91
C PHE A 64 -10.62 -2.41 -2.54
N GLY A 65 -10.44 -3.62 -2.03
CA GLY A 65 -11.54 -4.53 -1.65
C GLY A 65 -12.34 -4.09 -0.42
N ARG A 66 -12.06 -2.90 0.12
CA ARG A 66 -12.99 -2.16 0.97
C ARG A 66 -13.46 -0.90 0.26
N ALA A 67 -14.35 -1.07 -0.71
CA ALA A 67 -15.32 -0.04 -1.04
C ALA A 67 -16.29 0.15 0.15
N ALA A 68 -15.82 0.76 1.24
CA ALA A 68 -16.57 1.31 2.38
C ALA A 68 -15.54 1.77 3.44
N ARG A 69 -15.11 3.02 3.49
CA ARG A 69 -15.96 4.21 3.62
C ARG A 69 -15.28 5.38 2.89
N ALA A 70 -15.99 5.97 1.94
CA ALA A 70 -15.89 7.41 1.75
C ALA A 70 -16.44 8.08 3.03
N SER A 71 -15.54 8.49 3.93
CA SER A 71 -15.71 9.40 5.09
C SER A 71 -14.47 9.19 5.95
N ASP A 72 -13.57 10.13 6.25
CA ASP A 72 -13.58 11.59 6.39
C ASP A 72 -12.07 11.99 6.51
N SER A 73 -11.50 13.14 6.13
CA SER A 73 -11.99 14.50 5.94
C SER A 73 -10.85 15.36 5.36
N ALA A 74 -11.19 16.36 4.55
CA ALA A 74 -10.65 17.71 4.70
C ALA A 74 -11.75 18.69 4.25
N PRO A 75 -12.25 19.59 5.12
CA PRO A 75 -13.12 20.67 4.70
C PRO A 75 -12.25 21.76 4.09
N VAL A 76 -12.50 22.14 2.84
CA VAL A 76 -12.01 23.42 2.33
C VAL A 76 -13.12 24.10 1.55
N GLY A 77 -13.48 25.31 1.99
CA GLY A 77 -14.37 26.21 1.27
C GLY A 77 -15.78 26.28 1.83
N GLY A 78 -15.92 26.82 3.04
CA GLY A 78 -17.17 27.49 3.40
C GLY A 78 -17.36 28.69 2.47
N LEU A 79 -18.33 28.58 1.57
CA LEU A 79 -18.93 29.73 0.89
C LEU A 79 -20.42 29.64 1.17
N ASN A 80 -20.87 30.50 2.07
CA ASN A 80 -22.28 30.82 2.30
C ASN A 80 -22.31 32.27 2.81
N PRO A 81 -23.43 33.01 2.73
CA PRO A 81 -24.51 33.01 1.73
C PRO A 81 -24.81 34.44 1.19
N GLN A 82 -25.47 34.53 0.03
CA GLN A 82 -26.41 35.60 -0.42
C GLN A 82 -25.96 37.08 -0.51
N GLU A 83 -26.80 37.84 -1.24
CA GLU A 83 -26.87 39.31 -1.43
C GLU A 83 -25.99 39.83 -2.61
N SER A 84 -26.50 40.43 -3.69
CA SER A 84 -27.79 41.07 -4.04
C SER A 84 -28.09 40.93 -5.55
#